data_AF-A0A7S8MUW5-F1
#
_entry.id   AF-A0A7S8MUW5-F1
#
_cell.length_a   1.000
_cell.length_b   1.000
_cell.length_c   1.000
_cell.angle_alpha   90.00
_cell.angle_beta   90.00
_cell.angle_gamma   90.00
#
_symmetry.space_group_name_H-M   'P 1'
#
loop_
_entity.id
_entity.type
_entity.pdbx_description
1 polymer ?
#
loop_
_entity_poly.entity_id
_entity_poly.type
_entity_poly.pdbx_seq_one_letter_code
_entity_poly.pdbx_strand_id
1 'polypeptide(L)' 'MFSSSHLLILVAVLAMYALSIWALTVTIRSDQLMTIEKVIWSLILILVPGIGLLVWALLWFTRRWPRHTV' A
#
# COMPACT_ATOMS: atom_id res chain seq x y z
N MET A 1 26.17 3.66 -4.81
CA MET A 1 25.52 4.98 -4.99
C MET A 1 24.02 4.75 -4.93
N PHE A 2 23.30 5.33 -3.96
CA PHE A 2 21.84 5.23 -3.93
C PHE A 2 21.29 5.93 -5.18
N SER A 3 20.54 5.21 -6.00
CA SER A 3 19.89 5.80 -7.18
C SER A 3 18.76 6.71 -6.70
N SER A 4 18.71 7.96 -7.15
CA SER A 4 17.69 8.94 -6.77
C SER A 4 16.26 8.42 -6.95
N SER A 5 16.05 7.53 -7.92
CA SER A 5 14.77 6.87 -8.16
C SER A 5 14.31 6.00 -6.99
N HIS A 6 15.24 5.38 -6.25
CA HIS A 6 14.90 4.55 -5.09
C HIS A 6 14.42 5.40 -3.92
N LEU A 7 15.04 6.57 -3.71
CA LEU A 7 14.60 7.52 -2.68
C LEU A 7 13.20 8.07 -3.00
N LEU A 8 12.92 8.41 -4.26
CA LEU A 8 11.60 8.88 -4.68
C LEU A 8 10.52 7.83 -4.45
N ILE A 9 10.78 6.57 -4.82
CA ILE A 9 9.84 5.46 -4.58
C ILE A 9 9.61 5.29 -3.08
N LEU A 10 10.67 5.32 -2.27
CA LEU A 10 10.56 5.17 -0.82
C LEU A 10 9.70 6.28 -0.20
N VAL A 11 9.94 7.53 -0.57
CA VAL A 11 9.15 8.69 -0.10
C VAL A 11 7.70 8.57 -0.56
N ALA A 12 7.44 8.17 -1.80
CA ALA A 12 6.08 7.99 -2.32
C ALA A 12 5.31 6.91 -1.53
N VAL A 13 5.95 5.76 -1.26
CA VAL A 13 5.35 4.69 -0.45
C VAL A 13 5.07 5.16 0.98
N LEU A 14 6.00 5.87 1.60
CA LEU A 14 5.83 6.45 2.94
C LEU A 14 4.67 7.46 2.99
N ALA A 15 4.60 8.37 2.01
CA ALA A 15 3.52 9.34 1.92
C ALA A 15 2.16 8.67 1.73
N MET A 16 2.10 7.63 0.89
CA MET A 16 0.88 6.85 0.65
C MET A 16 0.41 6.16 1.95
N TYR A 17 1.32 5.56 2.72
CA TYR A 17 0.99 4.97 4.03
C TYR A 17 0.53 6.02 5.05
N ALA A 18 1.20 7.17 5.11
CA ALA A 18 0.81 8.26 6.02
C ALA A 18 -0.61 8.77 5.69
N LEU A 19 -0.94 8.92 4.41
CA LEU A 19 -2.28 9.30 3.95
C LEU A 19 -3.32 8.24 4.29
N SER A 20 -2.99 6.95 4.14
CA SER A 20 -3.90 5.85 4.53
C SER A 20 -4.23 5.90 6.01
N ILE A 21 -3.23 6.09 6.89
CA ILE A 21 -3.44 6.20 8.34
C ILE A 21 -4.28 7.43 8.68
N TRP A 22 -3.98 8.57 8.05
CA TRP A 22 -4.74 9.80 8.26
C TRP A 22 -6.20 9.62 7.85
N ALA A 23 -6.46 9.07 6.66
CA ALA A 23 -7.81 8.78 6.17
C ALA A 23 -8.57 7.81 7.08
N LEU A 24 -7.89 6.79 7.61
CA LEU A 24 -8.46 5.86 8.61
C LEU A 24 -8.89 6.61 9.87
N THR A 25 -8.03 7.50 10.35
CA THR A 25 -8.29 8.30 11.54
C THR A 25 -9.49 9.23 11.34
N VAL A 26 -9.57 9.90 10.18
CA VAL A 26 -10.71 10.76 9.79
C VAL A 26 -11.99 9.93 9.67
N THR A 27 -11.92 8.74 9.06
CA THR A 27 -13.07 7.84 8.89
C THR A 27 -13.61 7.35 10.23
N ILE A 28 -12.73 6.93 11.15
CA ILE A 28 -13.13 6.43 12.47
C ILE A 28 -13.75 7.55 13.31
N ARG A 29 -13.17 8.75 13.26
CA ARG A 29 -13.63 9.94 14.01
C ARG A 29 -14.87 10.61 13.42
N SER A 30 -15.28 10.27 12.20
CA SER A 30 -16.45 10.86 11.59
C SER A 30 -17.73 10.36 12.26
N ASP A 31 -18.49 11.24 12.89
CA ASP A 31 -19.83 10.92 13.41
C ASP A 31 -20.89 10.85 12.31
N GLN A 32 -20.54 11.25 11.08
CA GLN A 32 -21.45 11.23 9.93
C GLN A 32 -21.55 9.86 9.26
N LEU A 33 -20.60 8.96 9.51
CA LEU A 33 -20.55 7.64 8.88
C LEU A 33 -21.20 6.58 9.78
N MET A 34 -22.05 5.75 9.18
CA MET A 34 -22.57 4.56 9.85
C MET A 34 -21.44 3.57 10.13
N THR A 35 -21.59 2.75 11.18
CA THR A 35 -20.57 1.77 11.60
C THR A 35 -20.10 0.87 10.45
N ILE A 36 -21.02 0.49 9.56
CA ILE A 36 -20.71 -0.37 8.41
C ILE A 36 -19.82 0.33 7.38
N GLU A 37 -20.05 1.63 7.15
CA GLU A 37 -19.25 2.43 6.22
C GLU A 37 -17.83 2.61 6.75
N LYS A 38 -17.68 2.81 8.07
CA LYS A 38 -16.36 2.86 8.72
C LYS A 38 -15.57 1.56 8.52
N VAL A 39 -16.23 0.41 8.62
CA VAL A 39 -15.61 -0.91 8.41
C VAL A 39 -15.16 -1.06 6.95
N ILE A 40 -16.03 -0.73 5.98
CA ILE A 40 -15.71 -0.82 4.55
C ILE A 40 -14.52 0.06 4.19
N TRP A 41 -14.54 1.33 4.61
CA TRP A 41 -13.45 2.28 4.35
C TRP A 41 -12.14 1.86 5.01
N SER A 42 -12.20 1.35 6.24
CA SER A 42 -11.02 0.81 6.92
C SER A 42 -10.41 -0.38 6.16
N LEU A 43 -11.26 -1.30 5.66
CA LEU A 43 -10.82 -2.42 4.85
C LEU A 43 -10.10 -1.95 3.59
N ILE A 44 -10.73 -1.03 2.84
CA ILE A 44 -10.19 -0.49 1.58
C ILE A 44 -8.83 0.20 1.84
N LEU A 45 -8.74 1.03 2.87
CA LEU A 45 -7.52 1.78 3.21
C LEU A 45 -6.34 0.89 3.59
N ILE A 46 -6.60 -0.33 4.08
CA ILE A 46 -5.58 -1.35 4.39
C ILE A 46 -5.27 -2.20 3.15
N LEU A 47 -6.30 -2.61 2.40
CA LEU A 47 -6.15 -3.47 1.23
C LEU A 47 -5.40 -2.77 0.10
N VAL A 48 -5.66 -1.49 -0.18
CA VAL A 48 -5.00 -0.75 -1.27
C VAL A 48 -3.46 -0.75 -1.14
N PRO A 49 -2.85 -0.32 -0.03
CA PRO A 49 -1.40 -0.41 0.12
C PRO A 49 -0.92 -1.86 0.27
N GLY A 50 -1.71 -2.74 0.89
CA GLY A 50 -1.38 -4.16 1.02
C GLY A 50 -1.26 -4.89 -0.32
N ILE A 51 -2.18 -4.65 -1.26
CA ILE A 51 -2.14 -5.21 -2.62
C ILE A 51 -0.90 -4.70 -3.36
N GLY A 52 -0.57 -3.41 -3.22
CA GLY A 52 0.65 -2.85 -3.81
C GLY A 52 1.91 -3.58 -3.35
N LEU A 53 2.03 -3.87 -2.05
CA LEU A 53 3.13 -4.66 -1.50
C LEU A 53 3.11 -6.11 -1.98
N LEU A 54 1.93 -6.75 -2.03
CA LEU A 54 1.79 -8.13 -2.52
C LEU A 54 2.21 -8.28 -3.98
N VAL A 55 1.76 -7.36 -4.85
CA VAL A 55 2.15 -7.34 -6.26
C VAL A 55 3.64 -7.09 -6.39
N TRP A 56 4.19 -6.14 -5.64
CA TRP A 56 5.63 -5.87 -5.64
C TRP A 56 6.44 -7.10 -5.21
N ALA A 57 6.03 -7.76 -4.13
CA ALA A 57 6.66 -8.99 -3.65
C ALA A 57 6.57 -10.10 -4.70
N LEU A 58 5.40 -10.32 -5.31
CA LEU A 58 5.20 -11.33 -6.34
C LEU A 58 6.08 -11.07 -7.58
N LEU A 59 6.16 -9.83 -8.05
CA LEU A 59 7.04 -9.43 -9.15
C LEU A 59 8.52 -9.60 -8.80
N TRP A 60 8.90 -9.33 -7.55
CA TRP A 60 10.25 -9.56 -7.07
C TRP A 60 10.62 -11.05 -7.08
N PHE A 61 9.73 -11.92 -6.59
CA PHE A 61 9.95 -13.37 -6.59
C PHE A 61 9.99 -13.94 -8.01
N THR A 62 9.08 -13.53 -8.89
CA THR A 62 9.03 -14.01 -10.28
C THR A 62 10.20 -13.53 -11.14
N ARG A 63 10.75 -12.33 -10.89
CA ARG A 63 11.98 -11.85 -11.54
C ARG A 63 13.24 -12.57 -11.10
N ARG A 64 13.22 -13.22 -9.93
CA ARG A 64 14.38 -13.93 -9.38
C ARG A 64 14.46 -15.40 -9.81
N TRP A 65 13.45 -15.89 -10.54
CA TRP A 65 13.51 -17.22 -11.16
C TRP A 65 14.36 -17.14 -12.43
N PRO A 66 15.52 -17.82 -12.48
CA PRO A 66 16.21 -18.00 -13.74
C PRO A 66 15.28 -18.83 -14.62
N ARG A 67 14.84 -18.28 -15.76
CA ARG A 67 14.31 -19.13 -16.81
C ARG A 67 15.46 -20.03 -17.25
N HIS A 68 15.54 -21.22 -16.68
CA HIS A 68 16.23 -22.33 -17.34
C HIS A 68 15.39 -22.68 -18.57
N THR A 69 15.64 -21.97 -19.66
CA THR A 69 15.28 -22.42 -21.01
C THR A 69 16.12 -23.65 -21.30
N VAL A 70 15.45 -24.81 -21.34
CA VAL A 70 15.96 -26.06 -21.91
C VAL A 70 15.73 -26.03 -23.42
#